data_AF-W1Y315-F1
#
_entry.id   AF-W1Y315-F1
#
_cell.length_a   1.000
_cell.length_b   1.000
_cell.length_c   1.000
_cell.angle_alpha   90.00
_cell.angle_beta   90.00
_cell.angle_gamma   90.00
#
_symmetry.space_group_name_H-M   'P 1'
#
loop_
_entity.id
_entity.type
_entity.pdbx_description
1 polymer ?
#
loop_
_entity_poly.entity_id
_entity_poly.type
_entity_poly.pdbx_seq_one_letter_code
_entity_poly.pdbx_strand_id
1 'polypeptide(L)'
;FVRARVDGVVRTLDEEIVLEKNKKHSIDIVVDRLVVKEGIESRLADSMETASKWAEGIVVIQEVDGPEHMYSQHFACPDCHISLPKIEPRMFSFNSPFGACPSCLGIGSTMEVDEERVIPDGSISFA
;
A
#
# COMPACT_ATOMS: atom_id res chain seq x y z
N PHE A 1 15.07 5.87 -20.84
CA PHE A 1 13.92 5.02 -21.20
C PHE A 1 13.43 5.40 -22.57
N VAL A 2 12.81 4.47 -23.31
CA VAL A 2 12.28 4.73 -24.66
C VAL A 2 10.77 4.51 -24.74
N ARG A 3 10.18 3.83 -23.74
CA ARG A 3 8.76 3.49 -23.72
C ARG A 3 8.13 3.80 -22.37
N ALA A 4 6.84 4.07 -22.39
CA ALA A 4 5.98 4.20 -21.21
C ALA A 4 4.65 3.49 -21.47
N ARG A 5 4.03 2.95 -20.43
CA ARG A 5 2.66 2.46 -20.47
C ARG A 5 1.76 3.56 -19.93
N VAL A 6 0.88 4.07 -20.78
CA VAL A 6 -0.05 5.15 -20.46
C VAL A 6 -1.46 4.58 -20.58
N ASP A 7 -2.21 4.59 -19.48
CA ASP A 7 -3.56 4.05 -19.39
C ASP A 7 -3.66 2.60 -19.93
N GLY A 8 -2.65 1.78 -19.59
CA GLY A 8 -2.54 0.38 -20.02
C GLY A 8 -1.94 0.17 -21.41
N VAL A 9 -1.76 1.22 -22.22
CA VAL A 9 -1.20 1.11 -23.58
C VAL A 9 0.28 1.48 -23.59
N VAL A 10 1.13 0.56 -24.07
CA VAL A 10 2.55 0.83 -24.25
C VAL A 10 2.77 1.74 -25.46
N ARG A 11 3.39 2.88 -25.19
CA ARG A 11 3.71 3.97 -26.11
C ARG A 11 5.20 4.25 -26.13
N THR A 12 5.69 4.83 -27.22
CA THR A 12 7.10 5.19 -27.36
C THR A 12 7.26 6.68 -27.03
N LEU A 13 8.30 7.04 -26.27
CA LEU A 13 8.45 8.41 -25.74
C LEU A 13 8.84 9.45 -26.80
N ASP A 14 9.12 9.02 -28.03
CA ASP A 14 9.36 9.87 -29.20
C ASP A 14 8.07 10.33 -29.89
N GLU A 15 6.93 9.71 -29.59
CA GLU A 15 5.63 10.11 -30.11
C GLU A 15 4.93 11.14 -29.22
N GLU A 16 4.01 11.91 -29.80
CA GLU A 16 3.25 12.90 -29.02
C GLU A 16 2.20 12.18 -28.14
N ILE A 17 2.37 12.28 -26.82
CA ILE A 17 1.44 11.71 -25.83
C ILE A 17 0.60 12.85 -25.23
N VAL A 18 -0.63 13.00 -25.72
CA VAL A 18 -1.59 13.98 -25.21
C VAL A 18 -2.42 13.36 -24.09
N LEU A 19 -2.38 13.98 -22.91
CA LEU A 19 -3.15 13.58 -21.72
C LEU A 19 -4.29 14.57 -21.47
N GLU A 20 -5.44 14.05 -21.04
CA GLU A 20 -6.59 14.87 -20.68
C GLU A 20 -6.44 15.40 -19.25
N LYS A 21 -6.23 16.71 -19.09
CA LYS A 21 -5.97 17.33 -17.78
C LYS A 21 -7.01 17.01 -16.69
N ASN A 22 -8.25 16.75 -17.08
CA ASN A 22 -9.36 16.50 -16.16
C ASN A 22 -9.62 15.00 -15.90
N LYS A 23 -8.75 14.11 -16.39
CA LYS A 23 -8.83 12.66 -16.12
C LYS A 23 -7.63 12.20 -15.30
N LYS A 24 -7.86 11.18 -14.49
CA LYS A 24 -6.78 10.44 -13.85
C LYS A 24 -6.15 9.53 -14.89
N HIS A 25 -4.83 9.53 -14.94
CA HIS A 25 -4.04 8.71 -15.85
C HIS A 25 -3.12 7.78 -15.05
N SER A 26 -2.89 6.57 -15.55
CA SER A 26 -1.80 5.71 -15.08
C SER A 26 -0.61 5.81 -16.03
N ILE A 27 0.58 6.07 -15.49
CA ILE A 27 1.79 6.26 -16.27
C ILE A 27 2.90 5.42 -15.65
N ASP A 28 3.28 4.35 -16.33
CA ASP A 28 4.39 3.49 -15.92
C ASP A 28 5.55 3.65 -16.92
N ILE A 29 6.77 3.72 -16.40
CA ILE A 29 7.96 3.73 -17.26
C ILE A 29 8.36 2.29 -17.54
N VAL A 30 8.53 1.93 -18.81
CA VAL A 30 9.01 0.59 -19.17
C VAL A 30 10.53 0.54 -19.05
N VAL A 31 11.01 -0.17 -18.03
CA VAL A 31 12.44 -0.26 -17.69
C VAL A 31 13.16 -1.32 -18.51
N ASP A 32 12.68 -2.56 -18.50
CA ASP A 32 13.26 -3.67 -19.27
C ASP A 32 12.15 -4.65 -19.73
N ARG A 33 12.49 -5.51 -20.69
CA ARG A 33 11.70 -6.68 -21.08
C ARG A 33 12.59 -7.91 -20.98
N LEU A 34 12.20 -8.82 -20.11
CA LEU A 34 13.00 -9.97 -19.71
C LEU A 34 12.29 -11.26 -20.10
N VAL A 35 13.08 -12.29 -20.40
CA VAL A 35 12.60 -13.67 -20.54
C VAL A 35 13.28 -14.47 -19.45
N VAL A 36 12.50 -15.05 -18.55
CA VAL A 36 13.03 -15.79 -17.39
C VAL A 36 13.78 -17.03 -17.89
N LYS A 37 15.06 -17.11 -17.54
CA LYS A 37 15.98 -18.22 -17.84
C LYS A 37 17.05 -18.30 -16.76
N GLU A 38 17.72 -19.43 -16.64
CA GLU A 38 18.89 -19.57 -15.76
C GLU A 38 19.95 -18.50 -16.04
N GLY A 39 20.50 -17.90 -14.98
CA GLY A 39 21.55 -16.88 -15.08
C GLY A 39 21.06 -15.45 -15.32
N ILE A 40 19.74 -15.19 -15.28
CA ILE A 40 19.17 -13.84 -15.48
C ILE A 40 19.17 -12.98 -14.20
N GLU A 41 19.52 -13.56 -13.05
CA GLU A 41 19.31 -12.98 -11.72
C GLU A 41 19.97 -11.60 -11.60
N SER A 42 21.20 -11.43 -12.10
CA SER A 42 21.90 -10.14 -12.07
C SER A 42 21.17 -9.06 -12.88
N ARG A 43 20.72 -9.39 -14.10
CA ARG A 43 20.02 -8.44 -14.97
C ARG A 43 18.63 -8.10 -14.41
N LEU A 44 17.95 -9.09 -13.85
CA LEU A 44 16.68 -8.90 -13.17
C LEU A 44 16.87 -7.96 -11.98
N ALA A 45 17.89 -8.18 -11.15
CA ALA A 45 18.21 -7.33 -10.01
C ALA A 45 18.48 -5.87 -10.45
N ASP A 46 19.32 -5.66 -11.47
CA ASP A 46 19.62 -4.32 -12.00
C ASP A 46 18.35 -3.59 -12.50
N SER A 47 17.46 -4.35 -13.17
CA SER A 47 16.19 -3.83 -13.67
C SER A 47 15.23 -3.47 -12.54
N MET A 48 15.14 -4.32 -11.51
CA MET A 48 14.33 -4.08 -10.31
C MET A 48 14.83 -2.87 -9.53
N GLU A 49 16.14 -2.73 -9.36
CA GLU A 49 16.75 -1.56 -8.69
C GLU A 49 16.45 -0.28 -9.47
N THR A 50 16.60 -0.32 -10.80
CA THR A 50 16.29 0.83 -11.67
C THR A 50 14.82 1.20 -11.58
N ALA A 51 13.90 0.25 -11.69
CA ALA A 51 12.47 0.49 -11.59
C ALA A 51 12.08 1.09 -10.23
N SER A 52 12.55 0.45 -9.16
CA SER A 52 12.30 0.90 -7.79
C SER A 52 12.85 2.30 -7.53
N LYS A 53 14.01 2.65 -8.08
CA LYS A 53 14.60 3.99 -7.92
C LYS A 53 13.77 5.10 -8.58
N TRP A 54 13.19 4.83 -9.74
CA TRP A 54 12.41 5.81 -10.50
C TRP A 54 10.96 5.94 -10.04
N ALA A 55 10.38 4.86 -9.53
CA ALA A 55 9.00 4.81 -9.05
C ALA A 55 8.92 4.75 -7.51
N GLU A 56 9.90 5.36 -6.82
CA GLU A 56 9.95 5.51 -5.37
C GLU A 56 9.61 4.23 -4.59
N GLY A 57 10.25 3.11 -4.91
CA GLY A 57 10.05 1.85 -4.20
C GLY A 57 8.95 0.95 -4.76
N ILE A 58 8.23 1.37 -5.80
CA ILE A 58 7.16 0.58 -6.43
C ILE A 58 7.66 -0.03 -7.73
N VAL A 59 7.38 -1.30 -7.97
CA VAL A 59 7.70 -1.99 -9.23
C VAL A 59 6.50 -2.79 -9.69
N VAL A 60 6.16 -2.66 -10.97
CA VAL A 60 5.10 -3.43 -11.61
C VAL A 60 5.72 -4.35 -12.67
N ILE A 61 5.38 -5.63 -12.60
CA ILE A 61 5.79 -6.66 -13.57
C ILE A 61 4.53 -7.12 -14.30
N GLN A 62 4.48 -6.85 -15.60
CA GLN A 62 3.44 -7.38 -16.47
C GLN A 62 3.92 -8.69 -17.10
N GLU A 63 3.30 -9.82 -16.70
CA GLU A 63 3.52 -11.09 -17.39
C GLU A 63 2.87 -11.06 -18.78
N VAL A 64 3.51 -11.69 -19.77
CA VAL A 64 2.95 -11.82 -21.13
C VAL A 64 1.76 -12.77 -21.07
N ASP A 65 0.58 -12.30 -21.45
CA ASP A 65 -0.69 -13.03 -21.38
C ASP A 65 -1.06 -13.53 -19.97
N GLY A 66 -0.43 -12.97 -18.94
CA GLY A 66 -0.60 -13.34 -17.54
C GLY A 66 -1.06 -12.17 -16.65
N PRO A 67 -1.16 -12.41 -15.34
CA PRO A 67 -1.52 -11.37 -14.39
C PRO A 67 -0.43 -10.29 -14.26
N GLU A 68 -0.85 -9.13 -13.76
CA GLU A 68 0.06 -8.08 -13.32
C GLU A 68 0.48 -8.33 -11.87
N HIS A 69 1.78 -8.16 -11.58
CA HIS A 69 2.33 -8.29 -10.24
C HIS A 69 2.91 -6.94 -9.78
N MET A 70 2.40 -6.42 -8.66
CA MET A 70 2.92 -5.21 -8.03
C MET A 70 3.76 -5.56 -6.79
N TYR A 71 4.93 -4.95 -6.71
CA TYR A 71 5.85 -5.06 -5.59
C TYR A 71 6.11 -3.67 -4.99
N SER A 72 6.24 -3.58 -3.68
CA SER A 72 6.57 -2.34 -2.98
C SER A 72 7.68 -2.58 -1.95
N GLN A 73 8.64 -1.66 -1.89
CA GLN A 73 9.63 -1.57 -0.82
C GLN A 73 9.09 -0.87 0.43
N HIS A 74 7.93 -0.21 0.32
CA HIS A 74 7.26 0.41 1.45
C HIS A 74 6.39 -0.61 2.17
N PHE A 75 6.10 -0.35 3.44
CA PHE A 75 5.05 -1.08 4.16
C PHE A 75 3.66 -0.58 3.74
N ALA A 76 3.43 -0.43 2.43
CA ALA A 76 2.18 0.03 1.87
C ALA A 76 1.47 -1.11 1.14
N CYS A 77 0.20 -1.29 1.45
CA CYS A 77 -0.69 -2.22 0.77
C CYS A 77 -1.10 -1.63 -0.58
N PRO A 78 -0.74 -2.25 -1.72
CA PRO A 78 -1.11 -1.74 -3.04
C PRO A 78 -2.61 -1.80 -3.31
N ASP A 79 -3.32 -2.78 -2.73
CA ASP A 79 -4.76 -2.98 -2.95
C ASP A 79 -5.64 -2.08 -2.07
N CYS A 80 -5.20 -1.83 -0.84
CA CYS A 80 -5.99 -1.18 0.19
C CYS A 80 -5.50 0.23 0.55
N HIS A 81 -4.42 0.69 -0.09
CA HIS A 81 -3.80 2.01 0.10
C HIS A 81 -3.45 2.36 1.55
N ILE A 82 -3.33 1.36 2.42
CA ILE A 82 -2.87 1.54 3.80
C ILE A 82 -1.35 1.58 3.78
N SER A 83 -0.78 2.68 4.26
CA SER A 83 0.65 2.80 4.51
C SER A 83 0.92 2.58 5.99
N LEU A 84 1.71 1.56 6.30
CA LEU A 84 2.23 1.32 7.64
C LEU A 84 3.57 2.04 7.79
N PRO A 85 3.87 2.58 8.98
CA PRO A 85 5.21 3.01 9.29
C PRO A 85 6.14 1.80 9.41
N LYS A 86 7.46 2.05 9.38
CA LYS A 86 8.46 1.00 9.57
C LYS A 86 8.20 0.23 10.86
N ILE A 87 8.14 -1.10 10.75
CA ILE A 87 7.90 -1.98 11.90
C ILE A 87 9.05 -1.84 12.90
N GLU A 88 8.72 -1.35 14.10
CA GLU A 88 9.66 -1.18 15.20
C GLU A 88 9.04 -1.74 16.50
N PRO A 89 9.84 -2.27 17.45
CA PRO A 89 9.31 -2.88 18.68
C PRO A 89 8.34 -2.00 19.46
N ARG A 90 8.55 -0.67 19.47
CA ARG A 90 7.70 0.31 20.16
C ARG A 90 6.26 0.37 19.63
N MET A 91 6.03 -0.03 18.38
CA MET A 91 4.69 -0.09 17.80
C MET A 91 3.83 -1.20 18.42
N PHE A 92 4.46 -2.20 19.03
CA PHE A 92 3.77 -3.29 19.73
C PHE A 92 3.69 -3.04 21.24
N SER A 93 4.19 -1.91 21.72
CA SER A 93 4.14 -1.53 23.13
C SER A 93 2.89 -0.67 23.38
N PHE A 94 1.92 -1.23 24.09
CA PHE A 94 0.76 -0.49 24.60
C PHE A 94 1.16 0.61 25.61
N ASN A 95 2.38 0.54 26.17
CA ASN A 95 2.94 1.58 27.03
C ASN A 95 3.59 2.73 26.24
N SER A 96 3.62 2.66 24.91
CA SER A 96 4.16 3.72 24.06
C SER A 96 3.03 4.39 23.29
N PRO A 97 3.03 5.73 23.12
CA PRO A 97 2.05 6.42 22.26
C PRO A 97 2.01 5.88 20.83
N PHE A 98 3.11 5.28 20.35
CA PHE A 98 3.20 4.69 19.01
C PHE A 98 2.46 3.35 18.85
N GLY A 99 2.26 2.60 19.93
CA GLY A 99 1.55 1.30 19.93
C GLY A 99 0.25 1.30 20.72
N ALA A 100 0.00 2.33 21.51
CA ALA A 100 -1.22 2.50 22.29
C ALA A 100 -2.43 2.78 21.39
N CYS A 101 -3.53 2.06 21.61
CA CYS A 101 -4.80 2.39 20.98
C CYS A 101 -5.23 3.81 21.38
N PRO A 102 -5.59 4.70 20.43
CA PRO A 102 -5.94 6.09 20.74
C PRO A 102 -7.20 6.22 21.59
N SER A 103 -8.13 5.26 21.50
CA SER A 103 -9.41 5.31 22.22
C SER A 103 -9.29 4.98 23.71
N CYS A 104 -8.38 4.08 24.08
CA CYS A 104 -8.17 3.66 25.47
C CYS A 104 -6.77 3.96 26.00
N LEU A 105 -5.94 4.66 25.21
CA LEU A 105 -4.56 5.03 25.52
C LEU A 105 -3.69 3.83 25.95
N GLY A 106 -3.94 2.65 25.37
CA GLY A 106 -3.19 1.43 25.66
C GLY A 106 -3.61 0.68 26.92
N ILE A 107 -4.65 1.13 27.63
CA ILE A 107 -5.17 0.47 28.84
C ILE A 107 -5.89 -0.83 28.49
N GLY A 108 -6.56 -0.88 27.34
CA GLY A 108 -7.35 -2.03 26.90
C GLY A 108 -8.76 -2.11 27.49
N SER A 109 -9.15 -1.15 28.33
CA SER A 109 -10.50 -1.00 28.88
C SER A 109 -10.89 0.48 28.98
N THR A 110 -12.19 0.74 28.98
CA THR A 110 -12.80 2.05 29.21
C THR A 110 -13.75 1.96 30.41
N MET A 111 -13.92 3.07 31.13
CA MET A 111 -14.95 3.15 32.16
C MET A 111 -16.25 3.61 31.53
N GLU A 112 -17.20 2.70 31.46
CA GLU A 112 -18.54 2.95 30.94
C GLU A 112 -19.56 2.71 32.05
N VAL A 113 -20.72 3.35 31.92
CA VAL A 113 -21.80 3.19 32.87
C VAL A 113 -22.43 1.82 32.65
N ASP A 114 -22.47 1.03 33.71
CA ASP A 114 -23.16 -0.26 33.72
C ASP A 114 -24.64 -0.03 34.07
N GLU A 115 -25.52 -0.24 33.09
CA GLU A 115 -26.96 -0.02 33.22
C GLU A 115 -27.57 -0.85 34.36
N GLU A 116 -27.09 -2.08 34.59
CA GLU A 116 -27.59 -2.95 35.66
C GLU A 116 -27.26 -2.39 37.06
N ARG A 117 -26.18 -1.61 37.17
CA ARG A 117 -25.81 -0.94 38.42
C ARG A 117 -26.57 0.37 38.64
N VAL A 118 -27.10 0.97 37.57
CA VAL A 118 -27.90 2.21 37.65
C VAL A 118 -29.36 1.90 37.91
N ILE A 119 -29.89 0.81 37.34
CA ILE A 119 -31.28 0.36 37.49
C ILE A 119 -31.26 -1.03 38.14
N PRO A 120 -31.27 -1.11 39.48
CA PRO A 120 -31.20 -2.40 40.20
C PRO A 120 -32.39 -3.31 39.92
N ASP A 121 -33.54 -2.72 39.57
CA ASP A 121 -34.77 -3.43 39.24
C ASP A 121 -35.45 -2.75 38.03
N GLY A 122 -35.21 -3.29 36.84
CA GLY A 122 -35.78 -2.80 35.59
C GLY A 122 -37.28 -3.08 35.42
N SER A 123 -37.93 -3.76 36.38
CA SER A 123 -39.36 -4.04 36.32
C SER A 123 -40.23 -2.89 36.86
N ILE A 124 -39.62 -1.91 37.53
CA ILE A 124 -40.31 -0.74 38.10
C ILE A 124 -40.39 0.36 37.04
N SER A 125 -41.60 0.75 36.65
CA SER A 125 -41.79 1.86 35.71
C SER A 125 -41.43 3.20 36.35
N PHE A 126 -40.72 4.05 35.62
CA PHE A 126 -40.54 5.45 35.99
C PHE A 126 -41.90 6.17 35.96
N ALA A 127 -42.26 6.87 37.05
CA ALA A 127 -43.50 7.62 37.18
C ALA A 127 -43.42 9.01 36.53
#